data_AF-A0A0V8IRM7-F1
#
_entry.id   AF-A0A0V8IRM7-F1
#
_cell.length_a   1.000
_cell.length_b   1.000
_cell.length_c   1.000
_cell.angle_alpha   90.00
_cell.angle_beta   90.00
_cell.angle_gamma   90.00
#
_symmetry.space_group_name_H-M   'P 1'
#
loop_
_entity.id
_entity.type
_entity.pdbx_description
1 polymer ?
#
loop_
_entity_poly.entity_id
_entity_poly.type
_entity_poly.pdbx_seq_one_letter_code
_entity_poly.pdbx_strand_id
1 'polypeptide(L)'
;MNRPDPGSADQGANQDDAVWLDLVARLESDTPPPERNVPNPSAGPARPASFQDFDPLNLSRPAPAEGRGAVPGPEADGQEAPDTLSGPRDYDVEDDGGDFVPEEPPSLAGTDPLTMLAWLAAVGGPVALLLAAMFWRSAPLLAIVGIVAVFVLGTVYLIMKLPQEKNGDDDGARV
;
A
#
# COMPACT_ATOMS: atom_id res chain seq x y z
N MET A 1 -20.56 -39.15 -1.90
CA MET A 1 -19.76 -37.92 -1.70
C MET A 1 -19.52 -37.29 -3.07
N ASN A 2 -20.35 -36.32 -3.49
CA ASN A 2 -20.10 -35.54 -4.70
C ASN A 2 -19.24 -34.32 -4.33
N ARG A 3 -18.06 -34.22 -4.93
CA ARG A 3 -17.18 -33.06 -4.84
C ARG A 3 -17.69 -32.02 -5.86
N PRO A 4 -17.91 -30.75 -5.50
CA PRO A 4 -18.25 -29.73 -6.49
C PRO A 4 -17.03 -29.46 -7.40
N ASP A 5 -17.31 -29.33 -8.71
CA ASP A 5 -16.33 -29.06 -9.77
C ASP A 5 -15.71 -27.65 -9.65
N PRO A 6 -14.41 -27.47 -9.92
CA PRO A 6 -13.72 -26.16 -9.88
C PRO A 6 -13.94 -25.29 -11.13
N GLY A 7 -14.99 -25.54 -11.91
CA GLY A 7 -15.24 -24.89 -13.21
C GLY A 7 -16.07 -23.61 -13.19
N SER A 8 -16.39 -23.07 -12.01
CA SER A 8 -17.40 -22.01 -11.85
C SER A 8 -16.83 -20.64 -11.49
N ALA A 9 -15.80 -20.16 -12.20
CA ALA A 9 -15.28 -18.79 -12.00
C ALA A 9 -16.40 -17.72 -12.18
N ASP A 10 -17.32 -17.95 -13.12
CA ASP A 10 -18.45 -17.04 -13.39
C ASP A 10 -19.53 -17.09 -12.29
N GLN A 11 -19.73 -18.21 -11.60
CA GLN A 11 -20.76 -18.28 -10.53
C GLN A 11 -20.29 -17.66 -9.22
N GLY A 12 -18.98 -17.68 -8.94
CA GLY A 12 -18.38 -16.98 -7.82
C GLY A 12 -18.54 -15.47 -7.98
N ALA A 13 -18.15 -14.93 -9.14
CA ALA A 13 -18.28 -13.51 -9.45
C ALA A 13 -19.74 -13.00 -9.32
N ASN A 14 -20.71 -13.74 -9.86
CA ASN A 14 -22.13 -13.38 -9.74
C ASN A 14 -22.67 -13.45 -8.30
N GLN A 15 -22.11 -14.32 -7.44
CA GLN A 15 -22.46 -14.38 -6.02
C GLN A 15 -21.81 -13.24 -5.23
N ASP A 16 -20.55 -12.93 -5.52
CA ASP A 16 -19.82 -11.84 -4.88
C ASP A 16 -20.47 -10.49 -5.19
N ASP A 17 -20.92 -10.29 -6.44
CA ASP A 17 -21.67 -9.09 -6.86
C ASP A 17 -23.00 -8.95 -6.09
N ALA A 18 -23.72 -10.06 -5.87
CA ALA A 18 -24.98 -10.04 -5.13
C ALA A 18 -24.78 -9.72 -3.63
N VAL A 19 -23.72 -10.26 -3.02
CA VAL A 19 -23.35 -9.97 -1.63
C VAL A 19 -22.89 -8.51 -1.48
N TRP A 20 -22.13 -7.99 -2.46
CA TRP A 20 -21.69 -6.60 -2.46
C TRP A 20 -22.85 -5.62 -2.58
N LEU A 21 -23.84 -5.91 -3.43
CA LEU A 21 -25.06 -5.09 -3.57
C LEU A 21 -25.91 -5.06 -2.29
N ASP A 22 -26.00 -6.18 -1.57
CA ASP A 22 -26.69 -6.24 -0.28
C ASP A 22 -26.00 -5.38 0.78
N LEU A 23 -24.66 -5.42 0.83
CA LEU A 23 -23.85 -4.56 1.70
C LEU A 23 -24.06 -3.07 1.41
N VAL A 24 -24.08 -2.67 0.13
CA VAL A 24 -24.33 -1.27 -0.27
C VAL A 24 -25.75 -0.85 0.05
N ALA A 25 -26.75 -1.68 -0.24
CA ALA A 25 -28.15 -1.37 0.08
C ALA A 25 -28.36 -1.21 1.60
N ARG A 26 -27.70 -2.05 2.41
CA ARG A 26 -27.72 -1.90 3.86
C ARG A 26 -27.01 -0.62 4.32
N LEU A 27 -25.88 -0.26 3.72
CA LEU A 27 -25.16 0.97 4.05
C LEU A 27 -25.96 2.23 3.70
N GLU A 28 -26.61 2.25 2.54
CA GLU A 28 -27.45 3.37 2.10
C GLU A 28 -28.73 3.49 2.94
N SER A 29 -29.28 2.38 3.42
CA SER A 29 -30.47 2.40 4.29
C SER A 29 -30.17 2.79 5.74
N ASP A 30 -28.99 2.49 6.26
CA ASP A 30 -28.53 2.93 7.60
C ASP A 30 -27.95 4.35 7.58
N THR A 31 -27.84 4.98 6.40
CA THR A 31 -27.46 6.39 6.27
C THR A 31 -28.72 7.25 6.43
N PRO A 32 -28.94 7.92 7.58
CA PRO A 32 -29.99 8.93 7.66
C PRO A 32 -29.73 9.97 6.56
N PRO A 33 -30.78 10.55 5.94
CA PRO A 33 -30.58 11.60 4.95
C PRO A 33 -29.68 12.66 5.56
N PRO A 34 -28.72 13.25 4.82
CA PRO A 34 -28.03 14.40 5.34
C PRO A 34 -29.13 15.39 5.67
N GLU A 35 -29.38 15.65 6.96
CA GLU A 35 -29.97 16.91 7.35
C GLU A 35 -29.05 17.90 6.65
N ARG A 36 -29.59 18.49 5.60
CA ARG A 36 -28.95 19.56 4.88
C ARG A 36 -28.77 20.60 5.97
N ASN A 37 -27.60 20.60 6.59
CA ASN A 37 -27.12 21.68 7.41
C ASN A 37 -26.89 22.81 6.41
N VAL A 38 -28.00 23.38 5.94
CA VAL A 38 -28.02 24.62 5.19
C VAL A 38 -27.38 25.57 6.19
N PRO A 39 -26.16 26.08 5.94
CA PRO A 39 -25.58 27.04 6.83
C PRO A 39 -26.59 28.18 6.90
N ASN A 40 -27.20 28.39 8.07
CA ASN A 40 -28.04 29.54 8.29
C ASN A 40 -27.16 30.76 7.95
N PRO A 41 -27.46 31.54 6.90
CA PRO A 41 -26.54 32.57 6.42
C PRO A 41 -26.43 33.77 7.38
N SER A 42 -27.00 33.66 8.58
CA SER A 42 -26.92 34.65 9.66
C SER A 42 -25.94 34.28 10.79
N ALA A 43 -25.17 33.20 10.69
CA ALA A 43 -24.10 32.91 11.64
C ALA A 43 -22.76 33.49 11.13
N GLY A 44 -22.06 34.25 11.98
CA GLY A 44 -20.77 34.88 11.67
C GLY A 44 -19.66 33.91 11.24
N PRO A 45 -18.42 34.39 10.99
CA PRO A 45 -17.39 33.62 10.30
C PRO A 45 -17.19 32.25 10.93
N ALA A 46 -17.44 31.20 10.13
CA ALA A 46 -17.36 29.81 10.57
C ALA A 46 -15.95 29.49 11.05
N ARG A 47 -15.84 29.03 12.30
CA ARG A 47 -14.62 28.41 12.83
C ARG A 47 -14.25 27.24 11.90
N PRO A 48 -12.96 27.02 11.57
CA PRO A 48 -12.57 25.80 10.87
C PRO A 48 -13.01 24.58 11.69
N ALA A 49 -13.64 23.61 11.03
CA ALA A 49 -14.06 22.36 11.65
C ALA A 49 -12.83 21.64 12.22
N SER A 50 -12.94 21.16 13.45
CA SER A 50 -11.92 20.43 14.16
C SER A 50 -12.18 18.92 14.08
N PHE A 51 -11.15 18.10 14.28
CA PHE A 51 -11.28 16.64 14.24
C PHE A 51 -12.35 16.10 15.23
N GLN A 52 -12.61 16.84 16.31
CA GLN A 52 -13.65 16.53 17.30
C GLN A 52 -15.07 16.56 16.72
N ASP A 53 -15.30 17.31 15.64
CA ASP A 53 -16.62 17.46 15.02
C ASP A 53 -17.03 16.23 14.19
N PHE A 54 -16.09 15.32 13.91
CA PHE A 54 -16.28 14.12 13.10
C PHE A 54 -16.09 12.81 13.88
N ASP A 55 -16.09 12.86 15.20
CA ASP A 55 -15.83 11.70 16.05
C ASP A 55 -17.11 11.20 16.75
N PRO A 56 -17.89 10.31 16.11
CA PRO A 56 -19.14 9.79 16.67
C PRO A 56 -18.92 8.89 17.89
N LEU A 57 -17.69 8.45 18.15
CA LEU A 57 -17.32 7.59 19.27
C LEU A 57 -16.61 8.37 20.40
N ASN A 58 -16.42 9.68 20.24
CA ASN A 58 -15.87 10.61 21.23
C ASN A 58 -14.48 10.17 21.78
N LEU A 59 -13.66 9.57 20.94
CA LEU A 59 -12.28 9.14 21.20
C LEU A 59 -11.29 10.32 21.28
N SER A 60 -11.66 11.44 20.68
CA SER A 60 -10.90 12.69 20.61
C SER A 60 -10.94 13.47 21.93
N ARG A 61 -11.82 13.08 22.86
CA ARG A 61 -11.83 13.61 24.21
C ARG A 61 -10.64 12.98 24.95
N PRO A 62 -9.72 13.78 25.50
CA PRO A 62 -8.75 13.24 26.44
C PRO A 62 -9.55 12.52 27.53
N ALA A 63 -9.21 11.25 27.81
CA ALA A 63 -9.77 10.55 28.94
C ALA A 63 -9.62 11.45 30.18
N PRO A 64 -10.61 11.49 31.11
CA PRO A 64 -10.43 12.21 32.35
C PRO A 64 -9.08 11.78 32.90
N ALA A 65 -8.19 12.74 33.15
CA ALA A 65 -7.01 12.45 33.95
C ALA A 65 -7.54 11.93 35.27
N GLU A 66 -7.59 10.60 35.42
CA GLU A 66 -7.86 9.97 36.69
C GLU A 66 -6.72 10.41 37.60
N GLY A 67 -7.04 11.44 38.39
CA GLY A 67 -6.41 11.77 39.64
C GLY A 67 -4.89 11.79 39.61
N ARG A 68 -4.32 12.84 39.02
CA ARG A 68 -3.17 13.47 39.68
C ARG A 68 -3.67 14.02 41.03
N GLY A 69 -3.63 13.18 42.05
CA GLY A 69 -3.63 13.48 43.49
C GLY A 69 -4.78 14.33 44.06
N ALA A 70 -5.70 13.69 44.79
CA ALA A 70 -6.26 14.20 46.05
C ALA A 70 -7.07 13.11 46.76
N VAL A 71 -6.39 12.20 47.47
CA VAL A 71 -7.00 11.43 48.56
C VAL A 71 -6.25 11.82 49.84
N PRO A 72 -6.92 12.38 50.87
CA PRO A 72 -6.28 12.59 52.16
C PRO A 72 -5.96 11.22 52.78
N GLY A 73 -4.75 11.11 53.34
CA GLY A 73 -4.08 9.85 53.71
C GLY A 73 -4.88 8.84 54.55
N PRO A 74 -4.33 7.62 54.67
CA PRO A 74 -3.43 7.40 55.79
C PRO A 74 -2.08 6.83 55.38
N GLU A 75 -1.09 7.18 56.19
CA GLU A 75 0.29 6.75 56.18
C GLU A 75 0.38 5.20 56.08
N ALA A 76 1.12 4.70 55.09
CA ALA A 76 1.73 3.39 55.14
C ALA A 76 2.91 3.32 54.15
N ASP A 77 4.03 2.87 54.70
CA ASP A 77 5.36 2.80 54.13
C ASP A 77 5.49 2.05 52.79
N GLY A 78 6.62 2.30 52.15
CA GLY A 78 6.95 1.91 50.79
C GLY A 78 6.80 0.45 50.44
N GLN A 79 6.34 0.21 49.22
CA GLN A 79 6.65 -0.98 48.44
C GLN A 79 6.59 -0.59 46.96
N GLU A 80 7.64 -0.94 46.22
CA GLU A 80 7.82 -0.72 44.78
C GLU A 80 6.53 -0.98 44.00
N ALA A 81 6.04 0.05 43.30
CA ALA A 81 5.03 -0.14 42.28
C ALA A 81 5.65 -0.99 41.15
N PRO A 82 4.98 -2.07 40.71
CA PRO A 82 5.47 -2.85 39.59
C PRO A 82 5.49 -1.94 38.35
N ASP A 83 6.61 -2.01 37.64
CA ASP A 83 6.85 -1.54 36.29
C ASP A 83 5.53 -1.27 35.57
N THR A 84 5.18 0.02 35.41
CA THR A 84 4.05 0.41 34.58
C THR A 84 4.39 -0.07 33.19
N LEU A 85 3.88 -1.25 32.83
CA LEU A 85 4.06 -1.86 31.52
C LEU A 85 3.68 -0.81 30.49
N SER A 86 4.67 -0.19 29.86
CA SER A 86 4.50 0.79 28.79
C SER A 86 3.43 0.28 27.84
N GLY A 87 2.34 1.03 27.71
CA GLY A 87 1.27 0.68 26.81
C GLY A 87 1.77 0.67 25.36
N PRO A 88 1.02 0.09 24.40
CA PRO A 88 1.41 0.02 22.99
C PRO A 88 1.62 1.37 22.27
N ARG A 89 1.58 2.49 22.99
CA ARG A 89 1.83 3.85 22.50
C ARG A 89 2.87 4.61 23.33
N ASP A 90 3.43 3.99 24.36
CA ASP A 90 4.39 4.60 25.26
C ASP A 90 5.82 4.30 24.78
N TYR A 91 6.06 4.55 23.49
CA TYR A 91 7.40 4.52 22.91
C TYR A 91 8.08 5.84 23.20
N ASP A 92 9.22 5.79 23.89
CA ASP A 92 10.10 6.95 23.98
C ASP A 92 10.79 7.11 22.62
N VAL A 93 10.88 8.35 22.13
CA VAL A 93 11.68 8.64 20.93
C VAL A 93 13.11 8.74 21.44
N GLU A 94 13.84 7.64 21.33
CA GLU A 94 15.29 7.68 21.49
C GLU A 94 15.82 8.62 20.40
N ASP A 95 16.19 9.84 20.80
CA ASP A 95 16.88 10.84 19.97
C ASP A 95 18.30 10.34 19.70
N ASP A 96 18.41 9.18 19.07
CA ASP A 96 19.64 8.71 18.45
C ASP A 96 19.86 9.64 17.26
N GLY A 97 20.58 10.74 17.51
CA GLY A 97 20.79 11.88 16.61
C GLY A 97 21.55 11.59 15.31
N GLY A 98 21.43 10.38 14.77
CA GLY A 98 21.78 10.06 13.40
C GLY A 98 20.60 10.40 12.47
N ASP A 99 20.59 11.63 11.95
CA ASP A 99 19.75 11.97 10.79
C ASP A 99 19.94 10.89 9.71
N PHE A 100 18.84 10.36 9.17
CA PHE A 100 18.91 9.43 8.06
C PHE A 100 19.55 10.11 6.86
N VAL A 101 20.78 9.71 6.53
CA VAL A 101 21.47 10.09 5.30
C VAL A 101 21.37 8.92 4.34
N PRO A 102 20.51 9.00 3.30
CA PRO A 102 20.49 7.98 2.26
C PRO A 102 21.87 7.84 1.65
N GLU A 103 22.32 6.61 1.44
CA GLU A 103 23.51 6.36 0.64
C GLU A 103 23.27 6.87 -0.80
N GLU A 104 24.29 7.52 -1.37
CA GLU A 104 24.20 7.99 -2.75
C GLU A 104 24.04 6.79 -3.69
N PRO A 105 23.00 6.76 -4.54
CA PRO A 105 22.72 5.58 -5.35
C PRO A 105 23.87 5.32 -6.33
N PRO A 106 24.23 4.04 -6.56
CA PRO A 106 25.25 3.68 -7.53
C PRO A 106 24.87 4.18 -8.93
N SER A 107 25.87 4.67 -9.67
CA SER A 107 25.65 5.25 -11.00
C SER A 107 25.04 4.22 -11.96
N LEU A 108 23.95 4.60 -12.64
CA LEU A 108 23.30 3.79 -13.67
C LEU A 108 24.21 3.54 -14.89
N ALA A 109 25.25 4.36 -15.07
CA ALA A 109 26.23 4.20 -16.15
C ALA A 109 27.08 2.92 -15.99
N GLY A 110 27.09 2.31 -14.80
CA GLY A 110 27.77 1.04 -14.52
C GLY A 110 27.00 -0.21 -14.93
N THR A 111 25.84 -0.08 -15.58
CA THR A 111 25.04 -1.25 -15.98
C THR A 111 25.80 -2.12 -16.99
N ASP A 112 25.81 -3.43 -16.77
CA ASP A 112 26.42 -4.41 -17.68
C ASP A 112 25.86 -4.25 -19.11
N PRO A 113 26.72 -4.05 -20.13
CA PRO A 113 26.28 -3.86 -21.52
C PRO A 113 25.40 -5.01 -22.03
N LEU A 114 25.60 -6.24 -21.54
CA LEU A 114 24.78 -7.37 -21.95
C LEU A 114 23.33 -7.25 -21.43
N THR A 115 23.14 -6.68 -20.23
CA THR A 115 21.81 -6.35 -19.70
C THR A 115 21.15 -5.25 -20.52
N MET A 116 21.90 -4.23 -20.93
CA MET A 116 21.36 -3.18 -21.80
C MET A 116 20.91 -3.75 -23.16
N LEU A 117 21.71 -4.63 -23.77
CA LEU A 117 21.33 -5.32 -25.00
C LEU A 117 20.09 -6.20 -24.81
N ALA A 118 19.97 -6.88 -23.67
CA ALA A 118 18.80 -7.69 -23.36
C ALA A 118 17.53 -6.83 -23.19
N TRP A 119 17.62 -5.67 -22.54
CA TRP A 119 16.51 -4.71 -22.46
C TRP A 119 16.14 -4.14 -23.82
N LEU A 120 17.14 -3.82 -24.65
CA LEU A 120 16.92 -3.41 -26.03
C LEU A 120 16.25 -4.52 -26.84
N ALA A 121 16.60 -5.79 -26.64
CA ALA A 121 15.93 -6.91 -27.29
C ALA A 121 14.49 -7.10 -26.77
N ALA A 122 14.29 -7.01 -25.45
CA ALA A 122 13.00 -7.20 -24.79
C ALA A 122 11.99 -6.11 -25.18
N VAL A 123 12.38 -4.83 -25.16
CA VAL A 123 11.52 -3.72 -25.56
C VAL A 123 11.54 -3.52 -27.08
N GLY A 124 12.72 -3.64 -27.69
CA GLY A 124 12.90 -3.44 -29.12
C GLY A 124 12.29 -4.54 -29.97
N GLY A 125 12.12 -5.77 -29.47
CA GLY A 125 11.45 -6.84 -30.19
C GLY A 125 9.99 -6.51 -30.56
N PRO A 126 9.12 -6.22 -29.57
CA PRO A 126 7.74 -5.80 -29.81
C PRO A 126 7.65 -4.52 -30.66
N VAL A 127 8.50 -3.52 -30.39
CA VAL A 127 8.55 -2.28 -31.17
C VAL A 127 8.98 -2.56 -32.62
N ALA A 128 9.99 -3.39 -32.83
CA ALA A 128 10.47 -3.76 -34.16
C ALA A 128 9.42 -4.56 -34.94
N LEU A 129 8.66 -5.45 -34.28
CA LEU A 129 7.53 -6.13 -34.91
C LEU A 129 6.44 -5.15 -35.33
N LEU A 130 6.12 -4.16 -34.51
CA LEU A 130 5.14 -3.12 -34.84
C LEU A 130 5.61 -2.27 -36.03
N LEU A 131 6.87 -1.83 -36.01
CA LEU A 131 7.48 -1.08 -37.12
C LEU A 131 7.56 -1.92 -38.40
N ALA A 132 7.90 -3.21 -38.30
CA ALA A 132 7.88 -4.12 -39.43
C ALA A 132 6.46 -4.30 -39.98
N ALA A 133 5.45 -4.41 -39.13
CA ALA A 133 4.06 -4.50 -39.57
C ALA A 133 3.58 -3.23 -40.29
N MET A 134 3.98 -2.04 -39.81
CA MET A 134 3.61 -0.75 -40.41
C MET A 134 4.38 -0.45 -41.70
N PHE A 135 5.71 -0.57 -41.69
CA PHE A 135 6.58 -0.08 -42.76
C PHE A 135 7.13 -1.20 -43.66
N TRP A 136 7.05 -2.45 -43.22
CA TRP A 136 7.65 -3.60 -43.90
C TRP A 136 6.66 -4.76 -44.03
N ARG A 137 5.45 -4.48 -44.56
CA ARG A 137 4.37 -5.46 -44.65
C ARG A 137 4.73 -6.76 -45.39
N SER A 138 5.70 -6.69 -46.30
CA SER A 138 6.23 -7.81 -47.09
C SER A 138 7.47 -8.48 -46.46
N ALA A 139 7.76 -8.26 -45.17
CA ALA A 139 8.92 -8.83 -44.52
C ALA A 139 8.94 -10.37 -44.66
N PRO A 140 10.08 -10.97 -45.01
CA PRO A 140 10.19 -12.42 -45.12
C PRO A 140 9.99 -13.07 -43.76
N LEU A 141 9.41 -14.28 -43.74
CA LEU A 141 9.11 -15.01 -42.51
C LEU A 141 10.36 -15.17 -41.61
N LEU A 142 11.53 -15.36 -42.23
CA LEU A 142 12.81 -15.47 -41.52
C LEU A 142 13.13 -14.21 -40.68
N ALA A 143 12.80 -13.01 -41.17
CA ALA A 143 13.03 -11.76 -40.45
C ALA A 143 12.10 -11.66 -39.23
N ILE A 144 10.82 -12.02 -39.39
CA ILE A 144 9.85 -12.03 -38.29
C ILE A 144 10.28 -13.02 -37.21
N VAL A 145 10.61 -14.25 -37.60
CA VAL A 145 11.12 -15.28 -36.67
C VAL A 145 12.41 -14.82 -36.00
N GLY A 146 13.31 -14.16 -36.73
CA GLY A 146 14.54 -13.59 -36.17
C GLY A 146 14.28 -12.56 -35.07
N ILE A 147 13.36 -11.62 -35.31
CA ILE A 147 12.98 -10.60 -34.31
C ILE A 147 12.36 -11.28 -33.07
N VAL A 148 11.46 -12.24 -33.26
CA VAL A 148 10.86 -13.00 -32.16
C VAL A 148 11.93 -13.77 -31.38
N ALA A 149 12.88 -14.42 -32.06
CA ALA A 149 13.96 -15.16 -31.42
C ALA A 149 14.85 -14.24 -30.57
N VAL A 150 15.23 -13.06 -31.08
CA VAL A 150 16.00 -12.06 -30.33
C VAL A 150 15.23 -11.57 -29.10
N PHE A 151 13.94 -11.28 -29.25
CA PHE A 151 13.06 -10.90 -28.13
C PHE A 151 13.01 -11.97 -27.03
N VAL A 152 12.78 -13.23 -27.41
CA VAL A 152 12.71 -14.34 -26.46
C VAL A 152 14.05 -14.54 -25.77
N LEU A 153 15.16 -14.52 -26.52
CA LEU A 153 16.50 -14.69 -25.96
C LEU A 153 16.83 -13.58 -24.94
N GLY A 154 16.54 -12.32 -25.28
CA GLY A 154 16.76 -11.19 -24.37
C GLY A 154 15.90 -11.27 -23.11
N THR A 155 14.64 -11.65 -23.26
CA THR A 155 13.70 -11.81 -22.13
C THR A 155 14.12 -12.94 -21.20
N VAL A 156 14.48 -14.10 -21.75
CA VAL A 156 14.98 -15.24 -20.96
C VAL A 156 16.28 -14.87 -20.23
N TYR A 157 17.20 -14.17 -20.90
CA TYR A 157 18.43 -13.68 -20.27
C TYR A 157 18.13 -12.76 -19.08
N LEU A 158 17.18 -11.82 -19.21
CA LEU A 158 16.77 -10.94 -18.11
C LEU A 158 16.20 -11.73 -16.93
N ILE A 159 15.34 -12.71 -17.20
CA ILE A 159 14.76 -13.57 -16.14
C ILE A 159 15.86 -14.33 -15.40
N MET A 160 16.84 -14.89 -16.11
CA MET A 160 17.96 -15.60 -15.50
C MET A 160 18.86 -14.69 -14.66
N LYS A 161 18.83 -13.38 -14.90
CA LYS A 161 19.63 -12.39 -14.18
C LYS A 161 18.91 -11.81 -12.95
N LEU A 162 17.63 -12.11 -12.75
CA LEU A 162 16.91 -11.66 -11.57
C LEU A 162 17.51 -12.29 -10.31
N PRO A 163 17.80 -11.49 -9.26
CA PRO A 163 18.24 -12.00 -7.97
C PRO A 163 17.21 -13.00 -7.42
N GLN A 164 17.68 -14.18 -7.04
CA GLN A 164 16.81 -15.23 -6.46
C GLN A 164 16.65 -15.08 -4.94
N GLU A 165 17.42 -14.18 -4.34
CA GLU A 165 17.47 -13.96 -2.90
C GLU A 165 16.74 -12.67 -2.56
N LYS A 166 15.74 -12.76 -1.69
CA LYS A 166 15.12 -11.60 -1.07
C LYS A 166 15.99 -11.21 0.13
N ASN A 167 16.40 -9.95 0.24
CA ASN A 167 17.06 -9.47 1.45
C ASN A 167 16.11 -9.67 2.64
N GLY A 168 16.51 -10.51 3.59
CA GLY A 168 15.67 -10.93 4.72
C GLY A 168 15.46 -9.83 5.76
N ASP A 169 16.44 -8.91 5.86
CA ASP A 169 16.50 -7.84 6.86
C ASP A 169 16.00 -6.49 6.33
N ASP A 170 15.46 -6.46 5.11
CA ASP A 170 14.95 -5.26 4.46
C ASP A 170 13.43 -5.39 4.28
N ASP A 171 12.68 -5.06 5.33
CA ASP A 171 11.22 -5.01 5.31
C ASP A 171 10.66 -3.66 4.82
N GLY A 172 11.55 -2.75 4.39
CA GLY A 172 11.22 -1.41 3.92
C GLY A 172 10.90 -0.41 5.04
N ALA A 173 10.95 -0.81 6.31
CA ALA A 173 10.72 0.05 7.47
C ALA A 173 11.99 0.11 8.34
N ARG A 174 12.56 1.31 8.48
CA ARG A 174 13.50 1.62 9.57
C ARG A 174 12.78 2.64 10.46
N VAL A 175 12.47 2.23 11.68
CA VAL A 175 11.85 3.08 12.71
C VAL A 175 12.88 4.01 13.32
#